data_AF-V9GE05-F1
#
_entry.id   AF-V9GE05-F1
#
_cell.length_a   1.000
_cell.length_b   1.000
_cell.length_c   1.000
_cell.angle_alpha   90.00
_cell.angle_beta   90.00
_cell.angle_gamma   90.00
#
_symmetry.space_group_name_H-M   'P 1'
#
loop_
_entity.id
_entity.type
_entity.pdbx_description
1 polymer ?
#
loop_
_entity_poly.entity_id
_entity_poly.type
_entity_poly.pdbx_seq_one_letter_code
_entity_poly.pdbx_strand_id
1 'polypeptide(L)'
;MRKLLRRLCGTNSDAFENHPDLMQHWSYLLKFFNNRSMMKHTIKIYSKVDFQAIQDKALFLVGDQDILSHYPKALARLRAYGMEHRIVKNAGHAINHEMPDIIHGEIMAFCKD
;
A
#
# COMPACT_ATOMS: atom_id res chain seq x y z
N MET A 1 11.46 -11.55 11.67
CA MET A 1 10.49 -10.42 11.64
C MET A 1 11.08 -9.18 11.02
N ARG A 2 12.15 -8.58 11.57
CA ARG A 2 12.82 -7.38 11.00
C ARG A 2 13.26 -7.54 9.53
N LYS A 3 13.81 -8.70 9.16
CA LYS A 3 14.18 -8.99 7.76
C LYS A 3 12.99 -8.93 6.78
N LEU A 4 11.82 -9.41 7.20
CA LEU A 4 10.60 -9.34 6.39
C LEU A 4 10.08 -7.90 6.31
N LEU A 5 10.05 -7.21 7.43
CA LEU A 5 9.67 -5.79 7.52
C LEU A 5 10.51 -4.92 6.57
N ARG A 6 11.84 -5.00 6.66
CA ARG A 6 12.77 -4.26 5.79
C ARG A 6 12.67 -4.62 4.31
N ARG A 7 12.13 -5.80 3.98
CA ARG A 7 11.87 -6.21 2.60
C ARG A 7 10.55 -5.64 2.07
N LEU A 8 9.57 -5.45 2.95
CA LEU A 8 8.27 -4.91 2.60
C LEU A 8 8.26 -3.39 2.63
N CYS A 9 8.99 -2.77 3.56
CA CYS A 9 9.22 -1.34 3.57
C CYS A 9 10.21 -0.95 2.49
N GLY A 10 10.13 0.30 2.05
CA GLY A 10 11.13 0.96 1.26
C GLY A 10 12.27 1.46 2.15
N THR A 11 12.75 2.66 1.85
CA THR A 11 13.97 3.19 2.48
C THR A 11 13.74 3.57 3.95
N ASN A 12 12.49 3.86 4.34
CA ASN A 12 12.12 4.36 5.67
C ASN A 12 11.61 3.25 6.61
N SER A 13 12.25 2.08 6.58
CA SER A 13 11.87 0.96 7.48
C SER A 13 12.11 1.26 8.98
N ASP A 14 12.94 2.26 9.26
CA ASP A 14 13.23 2.79 10.59
C ASP A 14 12.00 3.42 11.26
N ALA A 15 11.00 3.85 10.48
CA ALA A 15 9.69 4.27 10.97
C ALA A 15 9.07 3.25 11.93
N PHE A 16 9.33 1.96 11.72
CA PHE A 16 8.97 0.91 12.67
C PHE A 16 10.08 0.68 13.69
N GLU A 17 11.32 0.48 13.23
CA GLU A 17 12.40 -0.03 14.10
C GLU A 17 12.75 0.89 15.28
N ASN A 18 12.52 2.21 15.13
CA ASN A 18 12.75 3.22 16.15
C ASN A 18 11.56 3.40 17.11
N HIS A 19 10.42 2.74 16.84
CA HIS A 19 9.20 2.83 17.64
C HIS A 19 8.84 1.45 18.21
N PRO A 20 9.20 1.15 19.48
CA PRO A 20 9.00 -0.17 20.09
C PRO A 20 7.56 -0.66 20.00
N ASP A 21 6.58 0.23 20.16
CA ASP A 21 5.15 -0.10 20.10
C ASP A 21 4.74 -0.54 18.69
N LEU A 22 5.25 0.11 17.64
CA LEU A 22 4.99 -0.29 16.25
C LEU A 22 5.66 -1.64 15.93
N MET A 23 6.88 -1.87 16.42
CA MET A 23 7.52 -3.18 16.30
C MET A 23 6.75 -4.28 17.02
N GLN A 24 6.21 -3.99 18.20
CA GLN A 24 5.39 -4.93 18.97
C GLN A 24 4.08 -5.23 18.26
N HIS A 25 3.42 -4.21 17.72
CA HIS A 25 2.22 -4.36 16.89
C HIS A 25 2.50 -5.21 15.65
N TRP A 26 3.59 -4.93 14.92
CA TRP A 26 4.03 -5.73 13.78
C TRP A 26 4.26 -7.20 14.14
N SER A 27 4.88 -7.47 15.30
CA SER A 27 5.06 -8.82 15.82
C SER A 27 3.73 -9.52 16.11
N TYR A 28 2.75 -8.81 16.67
CA TYR A 28 1.41 -9.37 16.92
C TYR A 28 0.65 -9.64 15.64
N LEU A 29 0.69 -8.73 14.66
CA LEU A 29 0.14 -8.98 13.33
C LEU A 29 0.71 -10.29 12.77
N LEU A 30 2.03 -10.44 12.75
CA LEU A 30 2.70 -11.64 12.23
C LEU A 30 2.40 -12.92 13.02
N LYS A 31 2.17 -12.81 14.33
CA LYS A 31 1.89 -13.96 15.20
C LYS A 31 0.45 -14.43 15.11
N PHE A 32 -0.49 -13.51 14.90
CA PHE A 32 -1.93 -13.76 15.04
C PHE A 32 -2.73 -13.54 13.75
N PHE A 33 -2.11 -13.15 12.63
CA PHE A 33 -2.85 -13.07 11.38
C PHE A 33 -3.43 -14.43 11.01
N ASN A 34 -4.62 -14.41 10.40
CA ASN A 34 -5.21 -15.60 9.83
C ASN A 34 -4.33 -16.07 8.66
N ASN A 35 -3.64 -17.21 8.83
CA ASN A 35 -2.75 -17.77 7.80
C ASN A 35 -3.45 -17.92 6.45
N ARG A 36 -4.75 -18.26 6.45
CA ARG A 36 -5.55 -18.39 5.22
C ARG A 36 -5.69 -17.05 4.49
N SER A 37 -5.77 -15.93 5.21
CA SER A 37 -5.82 -14.58 4.63
C SER A 37 -4.50 -14.15 4.00
N MET A 38 -3.38 -14.78 4.37
CA MET A 38 -2.05 -14.50 3.82
C MET A 38 -1.62 -15.49 2.74
N MET A 39 -2.43 -16.52 2.45
CA MET A 39 -2.18 -17.43 1.34
C MET A 39 -2.47 -16.75 0.00
N LYS A 40 -1.87 -17.26 -1.07
CA LYS A 40 -2.14 -16.80 -2.44
C LYS A 40 -3.62 -16.99 -2.76
N HIS A 41 -4.35 -15.88 -2.86
CA HIS A 41 -5.75 -15.88 -3.25
C HIS A 41 -5.91 -15.94 -4.78
N THR A 42 -7.03 -16.49 -5.22
CA THR A 42 -7.45 -16.36 -6.62
C THR A 42 -7.72 -14.89 -6.90
N ILE A 43 -6.87 -14.28 -7.73
CA ILE A 43 -7.00 -12.87 -8.09
C ILE A 43 -8.16 -12.75 -9.08
N LYS A 44 -9.28 -12.16 -8.65
CA LYS A 44 -10.33 -11.70 -9.56
C LYS A 44 -9.85 -10.42 -10.22
N ILE A 45 -9.74 -10.45 -11.55
CA ILE A 45 -9.46 -9.24 -12.33
C ILE A 45 -10.80 -8.60 -12.68
N TYR A 46 -11.04 -7.41 -12.12
CA TYR A 46 -12.22 -6.63 -12.43
C TYR A 46 -12.08 -5.93 -13.78
N SER A 47 -13.21 -5.79 -14.48
CA SER A 47 -13.29 -5.12 -15.77
C SER A 47 -13.20 -3.61 -15.63
N LYS A 48 -13.02 -2.89 -16.74
CA LYS A 48 -13.09 -1.42 -16.75
C LYS A 48 -14.43 -0.90 -16.22
N VAL A 49 -15.54 -1.57 -16.56
CA VAL A 49 -16.89 -1.18 -16.13
C VAL A 49 -17.03 -1.27 -14.61
N ASP A 50 -16.45 -2.31 -14.00
CA ASP A 50 -16.47 -2.45 -12.53
C ASP A 50 -15.71 -1.30 -11.84
N PHE A 51 -14.57 -0.88 -12.42
CA PHE A 51 -13.76 0.22 -11.89
C PHE A 51 -14.40 1.60 -12.08
N GLN A 52 -15.17 1.79 -13.15
CA GLN A 52 -15.87 3.05 -13.41
C GLN A 52 -16.83 3.45 -12.28
N ALA A 53 -17.39 2.48 -11.56
CA ALA A 53 -18.29 2.75 -10.45
C ALA A 53 -17.63 3.47 -9.25
N ILE A 54 -16.29 3.42 -9.16
CA ILE A 54 -15.50 4.01 -8.08
C ILE A 54 -14.44 5.00 -8.59
N GLN A 55 -14.46 5.35 -9.88
CA GLN A 55 -13.38 6.11 -10.52
C GLN A 55 -13.16 7.47 -9.87
N ASP A 56 -14.23 8.14 -9.48
CA ASP A 56 -14.29 9.44 -8.83
C ASP A 56 -14.30 9.36 -7.29
N LYS A 57 -14.26 8.13 -6.74
CA LYS A 57 -14.43 7.86 -5.30
C LYS A 57 -13.24 7.13 -4.69
N ALA A 58 -12.20 6.87 -5.48
CA ALA A 58 -11.03 6.13 -5.04
C ALA A 58 -9.73 6.71 -5.58
N LEU A 59 -8.82 7.02 -4.65
CA LEU A 59 -7.43 7.35 -4.92
C LEU A 59 -6.53 6.15 -4.57
N PHE A 60 -5.66 5.75 -5.50
CA PHE A 60 -4.67 4.69 -5.31
C PHE A 60 -3.28 5.28 -5.06
N LEU A 61 -2.78 5.16 -3.83
CA LEU A 61 -1.41 5.54 -3.47
C LEU A 61 -0.52 4.30 -3.44
N VAL A 62 0.58 4.31 -4.20
CA VAL A 62 1.49 3.16 -4.32
C VAL A 62 2.93 3.60 -4.09
N GLY A 63 3.64 2.93 -3.17
CA GLY A 63 5.06 3.18 -2.94
C GLY A 63 5.90 2.63 -4.10
N ASP A 64 6.91 3.38 -4.56
CA ASP A 64 7.75 2.96 -5.68
C ASP A 64 8.69 1.77 -5.38
N GLN A 65 8.83 1.42 -4.10
CA GLN A 65 9.58 0.26 -3.62
C GLN A 65 8.66 -0.87 -3.12
N ASP A 66 7.32 -0.75 -3.26
CA ASP A 66 6.38 -1.80 -2.86
C ASP A 66 6.47 -3.03 -3.77
N ILE A 67 7.12 -4.09 -3.28
CA ILE A 67 7.30 -5.34 -4.03
C ILE A 67 6.00 -6.13 -4.28
N LEU A 68 4.90 -5.79 -3.61
CA LEU A 68 3.60 -6.47 -3.74
C LEU A 68 2.67 -5.75 -4.71
N SER A 69 2.70 -4.41 -4.73
CA SER A 69 1.72 -3.60 -5.49
C SER A 69 2.34 -2.82 -6.64
N HIS A 70 3.63 -2.46 -6.56
CA HIS A 70 4.31 -1.63 -7.56
C HIS A 70 4.87 -2.49 -8.71
N TYR A 71 3.98 -3.09 -9.50
CA TYR A 71 4.36 -3.83 -10.70
C TYR A 71 3.70 -3.26 -11.97
N PRO A 72 4.40 -3.28 -13.13
CA PRO A 72 3.97 -2.55 -14.32
C PRO A 72 2.53 -2.84 -14.79
N LYS A 73 2.08 -4.09 -14.67
CA LYS A 73 0.72 -4.50 -15.09
C LYS A 73 -0.39 -3.87 -14.24
N ALA A 74 -0.20 -3.72 -12.93
CA ALA A 74 -1.19 -3.07 -12.07
C ALA A 74 -1.31 -1.58 -12.40
N LEU A 75 -0.17 -0.89 -12.48
CA LEU A 75 -0.13 0.55 -12.79
C LEU A 75 -0.65 0.86 -14.20
N ALA A 76 -0.33 0.01 -15.18
CA ALA A 76 -0.86 0.13 -16.53
C ALA A 76 -2.39 0.01 -16.56
N ARG A 77 -2.97 -0.85 -15.70
CA ARG A 77 -4.42 -0.99 -15.59
C ARG A 77 -5.06 0.24 -14.95
N LEU A 78 -4.49 0.77 -13.86
CA LEU A 78 -4.98 2.01 -13.25
C LEU A 78 -5.00 3.15 -14.28
N ARG A 79 -3.92 3.32 -15.05
CA ARG A 79 -3.87 4.28 -16.16
C ARG A 79 -4.90 4.02 -17.25
N ALA A 80 -5.00 2.79 -17.75
CA ALA A 80 -5.93 2.43 -18.82
C ALA A 80 -7.41 2.60 -18.41
N TYR A 81 -7.71 2.45 -17.12
CA TYR A 81 -9.05 2.61 -16.58
C TYR A 81 -9.33 4.03 -16.10
N GLY A 82 -8.34 4.93 -16.16
CA GLY A 82 -8.49 6.32 -15.75
C GLY A 82 -8.66 6.49 -14.24
N MET A 83 -8.15 5.56 -13.45
CA MET A 83 -8.21 5.62 -11.98
C MET A 83 -7.23 6.67 -11.47
N GLU A 84 -7.66 7.49 -10.51
CA GLU A 84 -6.74 8.39 -9.84
C GLU A 84 -5.70 7.60 -9.05
N HIS A 85 -4.43 7.85 -9.33
CA HIS A 85 -3.33 7.15 -8.67
C HIS A 85 -2.08 8.01 -8.60
N ARG A 86 -1.28 7.80 -7.55
CA ARG A 86 0.00 8.49 -7.35
C ARG A 86 1.06 7.50 -6.90
N ILE A 87 2.29 7.73 -7.37
CA ILE A 87 3.45 6.96 -6.95
C ILE A 87 4.21 7.76 -5.91
N VAL A 88 4.31 7.22 -4.69
CA VAL A 88 5.04 7.84 -3.58
C VAL A 88 6.47 7.33 -3.59
N LYS A 89 7.41 8.27 -3.67
CA LYS A 89 8.84 7.97 -3.74
C LYS A 89 9.39 7.52 -2.39
N ASN A 90 10.35 6.60 -2.43
CA ASN A 90 11.09 6.07 -1.29
C ASN A 90 10.23 5.30 -0.28
N ALA A 91 9.05 4.83 -0.71
CA ALA A 91 8.12 4.10 0.15
C ALA A 91 7.87 2.69 -0.36
N GLY A 92 7.74 1.76 0.57
CA GLY A 92 7.35 0.38 0.30
C GLY A 92 5.87 0.13 0.54
N HIS A 93 5.57 -1.08 0.99
CA HIS A 93 4.23 -1.57 1.24
C HIS A 93 3.58 -0.93 2.47
N ALA A 94 4.38 -0.58 3.49
CA ALA A 94 3.88 -0.02 4.75
C ALA A 94 3.80 1.52 4.69
N ILE A 95 3.36 2.03 3.54
CA ILE A 95 3.44 3.43 3.12
C ILE A 95 2.91 4.44 4.15
N ASN A 96 1.83 4.09 4.89
CA ASN A 96 1.24 4.96 5.92
C ASN A 96 2.21 5.22 7.09
N HIS A 97 3.03 4.24 7.42
CA HIS A 97 4.04 4.37 8.48
C HIS A 97 5.33 4.98 7.94
N GLU A 98 5.68 4.70 6.69
CA GLU A 98 6.92 5.18 6.06
C GLU A 98 6.88 6.65 5.66
N MET A 99 5.71 7.14 5.21
CA MET A 99 5.52 8.51 4.68
C MET A 99 4.23 9.15 5.23
N PRO A 100 4.03 9.22 6.56
CA PRO A 100 2.74 9.59 7.16
C PRO A 100 2.26 10.97 6.71
N ASP A 101 3.13 11.98 6.68
CA ASP A 101 2.75 13.34 6.32
C ASP A 101 2.29 13.45 4.86
N ILE A 102 2.99 12.78 3.94
CA ILE A 102 2.59 12.75 2.53
C ILE A 102 1.25 12.06 2.39
N ILE A 103 1.08 10.88 3.00
CA ILE A 103 -0.14 10.10 2.86
C ILE A 103 -1.34 10.80 3.48
N HIS A 104 -1.19 11.39 4.65
CA HIS A 104 -2.26 12.19 5.25
C HIS A 104 -2.62 13.40 4.38
N GLY A 105 -1.64 14.09 3.80
CA GLY A 105 -1.88 15.20 2.88
C GLY A 105 -2.68 14.77 1.64
N GLU A 106 -2.31 13.64 1.05
CA GLU A 106 -2.99 13.05 -0.11
C GLU A 106 -4.44 12.66 0.22
N ILE A 107 -4.67 11.99 1.36
CA ILE A 107 -6.02 11.63 1.81
C ILE A 107 -6.86 12.88 2.06
N MET A 108 -6.31 13.87 2.76
CA MET A 108 -7.03 15.11 3.06
C MET A 108 -7.36 15.91 1.80
N ALA A 109 -6.47 15.92 0.80
CA ALA A 109 -6.74 16.56 -0.48
C ALA A 109 -7.88 15.85 -1.20
N PHE A 110 -7.80 14.52 -1.31
CA PHE A 110 -8.82 13.71 -1.98
C PHE A 110 -10.21 13.82 -1.34
N CYS A 111 -10.29 13.87 -0.01
CA CYS A 111 -11.58 13.95 0.70
C CYS A 111 -12.19 15.36 0.77
N LYS A 112 -11.48 16.40 0.33
CA LYS A 112 -12.01 17.78 0.29
C LYS A 112 -12.75 18.07 -1.01
N ASP A 113 -12.40 17.35 -2.07
CA ASP A 113 -13.05 17.39 -3.39
C ASP A 113 -14.35 16.57 -3.38
#